data_AF-A0A2G2ZX24-F1
#
_entry.id   AF-A0A2G2ZX24-F1
#
_cell.length_a   1.000
_cell.length_b   1.000
_cell.length_c   1.000
_cell.angle_alpha   90.00
_cell.angle_beta   90.00
_cell.angle_gamma   90.00
#
_symmetry.space_group_name_H-M   'P 1'
#
loop_
_entity.id
_entity.type
_entity.pdbx_description
1 polymer ?
#
loop_
_entity_poly.entity_id
_entity_poly.type
_entity_poly.pdbx_seq_one_letter_code
_entity_poly.pdbx_strand_id
1 'polypeptide(L)'
;MENMGNGVSSGGWPKEGEDDVKLSYPLYPGRYMCHNGQDKASRSREGLYSLKIWVSDPYGLTEKVQPVNPAWGVEGFDPFVPGGIASHHIAVGTLGILAGLFHFSVHPTQRLYKGLCMGNIETVLSSSIAAVFFTAFVVAETMWADVHFRRAELKYSVEQVGVTIEFHGGELNGVSYSDPATMKKYARRPQLGEIFELDSATLKFDGVFRSSPRGWFTFGHASFALLFFFGHIWHGARTLFRDVFAGIDPDLDAQVEFGAFQKLGDPTTKR
;
A
#
# COMPACT_ATOMS: atom_id res chain seq x y z
N MET A 1 48.13 53.06 20.57
CA MET A 1 47.22 53.69 19.59
C MET A 1 46.29 52.61 19.09
N GLU A 2 45.02 52.76 19.43
CA GLU A 2 43.92 51.89 19.05
C GLU A 2 43.80 51.77 17.52
N ASN A 3 43.34 50.62 17.05
CA ASN A 3 42.31 50.66 16.01
C ASN A 3 41.41 49.42 16.12
N MET A 4 40.13 49.69 16.39
CA MET A 4 39.03 48.73 16.39
C MET A 4 38.61 48.50 14.93
N GLY A 5 38.30 47.25 14.59
CA GLY A 5 37.75 46.88 13.28
C GLY A 5 36.89 45.63 13.39
N ASN A 6 35.63 45.81 13.77
CA ASN A 6 34.59 44.79 13.71
C ASN A 6 34.29 44.42 12.25
N GLY A 7 34.43 43.14 11.93
CA GLY A 7 33.97 42.55 10.67
C GLY A 7 33.29 41.21 10.96
N VAL A 8 31.98 41.25 11.13
CA VAL A 8 31.11 40.07 11.16
C VAL A 8 31.18 39.42 9.78
N SER A 9 31.73 38.21 9.67
CA SER A 9 31.60 37.38 8.47
C SER A 9 30.58 36.27 8.73
N SER A 10 29.65 36.20 7.80
CA SER A 10 28.54 35.27 7.65
C SER A 10 28.93 33.81 7.85
N GLY A 11 28.08 33.08 8.60
CA GLY A 11 28.17 31.65 8.79
C GLY A 11 28.27 30.90 7.45
N GLY A 12 29.40 30.22 7.27
CA GLY A 12 29.57 29.20 6.24
C GLY A 12 28.87 27.92 6.68
N TRP A 13 28.00 27.42 5.82
CA TRP A 13 27.40 26.09 5.93
C TRP A 13 28.51 25.03 6.05
N PRO A 14 28.47 24.11 7.03
CA PRO A 14 29.38 22.98 7.05
C PRO A 14 29.07 22.08 5.86
N LYS A 15 30.14 21.69 5.15
CA LYS A 15 30.12 20.73 4.04
C LYS A 15 29.42 19.45 4.50
N GLU A 16 28.54 18.90 3.66
CA GLU A 16 27.95 17.56 3.80
C GLU A 16 29.10 16.57 4.04
N GLY A 17 29.26 16.20 5.31
CA GLY A 17 30.02 15.04 5.73
C GLY A 17 29.16 13.82 5.49
N GLU A 18 29.79 12.83 4.87
CA GLU A 18 29.29 11.52 4.51
C GLU A 18 29.01 10.68 5.77
N ASP A 19 27.99 11.09 6.51
CA ASP A 19 27.56 10.46 7.75
C ASP A 19 26.15 9.89 7.52
N ASP A 20 26.02 9.02 6.51
CA ASP A 20 24.89 8.12 6.36
C ASP A 20 24.92 7.12 7.53
N VAL A 21 24.46 7.58 8.70
CA VAL A 21 24.07 6.74 9.81
C VAL A 21 22.90 5.90 9.29
N LYS A 22 23.24 4.73 8.75
CA LYS A 22 22.31 3.65 8.44
C LYS A 22 21.59 3.27 9.73
N LEU A 23 20.45 3.93 9.97
CA LEU A 23 19.43 3.49 10.90
C LEU A 23 19.03 2.09 10.45
N SER A 24 19.69 1.07 11.01
CA SER A 24 19.43 -0.33 10.74
C SER A 24 18.19 -0.76 11.51
N TYR A 25 17.04 -0.21 11.11
CA TYR A 25 15.81 -0.99 11.17
C TYR A 25 15.80 -1.82 9.90
N PRO A 26 15.56 -3.15 9.97
CA PRO A 26 15.14 -3.86 8.78
C PRO A 26 13.77 -3.28 8.42
N LEU A 27 13.80 -2.23 7.61
CA LEU A 27 12.72 -1.97 6.68
C LEU A 27 12.57 -3.31 5.97
N TYR A 28 11.46 -3.99 6.23
CA TYR A 28 10.91 -4.97 5.30
C TYR A 28 10.04 -4.15 4.34
N PRO A 29 10.63 -3.50 3.32
CA PRO A 29 9.83 -2.93 2.26
C PRO A 29 9.00 -4.06 1.67
N GLY A 30 7.77 -3.74 1.23
CA GLY A 30 6.95 -4.70 0.49
C GLY A 30 7.80 -5.37 -0.59
N ARG A 31 7.62 -6.69 -0.76
CA ARG A 31 8.51 -7.59 -1.51
C ARG A 31 8.73 -7.20 -2.98
N TYR A 32 8.07 -6.14 -3.46
CA TYR A 32 8.33 -5.46 -4.71
C TYR A 32 8.20 -3.93 -4.52
N MET A 33 9.30 -3.24 -4.26
CA MET A 33 9.39 -1.79 -4.46
C MET A 33 10.11 -1.50 -5.78
N CYS A 34 9.41 -0.86 -6.72
CA CYS A 34 10.01 -0.32 -7.93
C CYS A 34 10.67 1.02 -7.61
N HIS A 35 12.00 1.07 -7.58
CA HIS A 35 12.72 2.34 -7.60
C HIS A 35 12.82 2.83 -9.04
N ASN A 36 12.29 4.02 -9.33
CA ASN A 36 12.56 4.71 -10.60
C ASN A 36 13.92 5.41 -10.52
N GLY A 37 15.01 4.62 -10.46
CA GLY A 37 16.37 5.11 -10.52
C GLY A 37 16.89 5.06 -11.96
N GLN A 38 17.09 6.22 -12.59
CA GLN A 38 17.86 6.30 -13.83
C GLN A 38 19.35 6.10 -13.54
N ASP A 39 19.77 4.85 -13.33
CA ASP A 39 21.19 4.52 -13.30
C ASP A 39 21.72 4.45 -14.74
N LYS A 40 22.20 5.60 -15.23
CA LYS A 40 22.95 5.71 -16.48
C LYS A 40 24.37 5.13 -16.32
N ALA A 41 24.53 3.83 -16.11
CA ALA A 41 25.84 3.19 -16.22
C ALA A 41 25.74 1.66 -16.34
N SER A 42 25.65 1.15 -17.58
CA SER A 42 26.27 -0.10 -18.08
C SER A 42 25.48 -0.63 -19.28
N ARG A 43 25.99 -0.35 -20.48
CA ARG A 43 25.44 -0.82 -21.76
C ARG A 43 26.11 -2.15 -22.10
N SER A 44 25.57 -3.28 -21.59
CA SER A 44 25.96 -4.60 -22.07
C SER A 44 25.09 -4.99 -23.28
N ARG A 45 25.72 -5.59 -24.30
CA ARG A 45 25.16 -5.83 -25.64
C ARG A 45 24.05 -6.91 -25.72
N GLU A 46 23.49 -7.36 -24.60
CA GLU A 46 22.39 -8.35 -24.55
C GLU A 46 21.24 -7.94 -23.61
N GLY A 47 21.20 -6.69 -23.13
CA GLY A 47 20.15 -6.18 -22.23
C GLY A 47 19.27 -5.12 -22.87
N LEU A 48 18.20 -5.53 -23.57
CA LEU A 48 17.18 -4.61 -24.08
C LEU A 48 16.26 -4.18 -22.92
N TYR A 49 16.48 -2.97 -22.35
CA TYR A 49 15.57 -2.27 -21.42
C TYR A 49 14.84 -3.11 -20.36
N SER A 50 15.50 -4.09 -19.74
CA SER A 50 14.85 -4.91 -18.71
C SER A 50 14.59 -4.06 -17.45
N LEU A 51 13.32 -3.96 -17.04
CA LEU A 51 12.91 -3.33 -15.79
C LEU A 51 13.70 -3.97 -14.63
N LYS A 52 14.47 -3.16 -13.91
CA LYS A 52 15.19 -3.58 -12.71
C LYS A 52 14.32 -3.29 -11.49
N ILE A 53 14.01 -4.31 -10.71
CA ILE A 53 13.23 -4.18 -9.48
C ILE A 53 13.94 -4.88 -8.33
N TRP A 54 13.53 -4.55 -7.09
CA TRP A 54 13.96 -5.29 -5.91
C TRP A 54 13.36 -6.70 -5.93
N VAL A 55 14.20 -7.72 -5.78
CA VAL A 55 13.77 -9.12 -5.66
C VAL A 55 14.53 -9.77 -4.52
N SER A 56 13.85 -10.64 -3.78
CA SER A 56 14.42 -11.46 -2.73
C SER A 56 14.07 -12.93 -2.91
N ASP A 57 14.80 -13.82 -2.23
CA ASP A 57 14.38 -15.20 -2.07
C ASP A 57 13.11 -15.31 -1.20
N PRO A 58 12.45 -16.48 -1.14
CA PRO A 58 11.20 -16.64 -0.38
C PRO A 58 11.30 -16.26 1.11
N TYR A 59 12.48 -16.29 1.70
CA TYR A 59 12.72 -15.95 3.11
C TYR A 59 13.24 -14.52 3.32
N GLY A 60 13.52 -13.76 2.25
CA GLY A 60 13.99 -12.37 2.38
C GLY A 60 15.42 -12.24 2.90
N LEU A 61 16.29 -13.22 2.61
CA LEU A 61 17.68 -13.26 3.11
C LEU A 61 18.68 -12.72 2.09
N THR A 62 18.38 -12.88 0.81
CA THR A 62 19.23 -12.54 -0.33
C THR A 62 18.50 -11.56 -1.23
N GLU A 63 18.56 -10.29 -0.87
CA GLU A 63 17.86 -9.23 -1.57
C GLU A 63 18.80 -8.46 -2.48
N LYS A 64 18.38 -8.21 -3.72
CA LYS A 64 19.12 -7.38 -4.67
C LYS A 64 18.23 -6.77 -5.74
N VAL A 65 18.69 -5.68 -6.33
CA VAL A 65 18.11 -5.15 -7.56
C VAL A 65 18.56 -6.01 -8.72
N GLN A 66 17.62 -6.56 -9.48
CA GLN A 66 17.92 -7.39 -10.65
C GLN A 66 16.98 -7.12 -11.82
N PRO A 67 17.44 -7.29 -13.08
CA PRO A 67 16.55 -7.28 -14.23
C PRO A 67 15.60 -8.48 -14.16
N VAL A 68 14.35 -8.25 -14.54
CA VAL A 68 13.31 -9.29 -14.55
C VAL A 68 12.81 -9.52 -15.97
N ASN A 69 12.79 -10.79 -16.40
CA ASN A 69 12.20 -11.18 -17.68
C ASN A 69 10.66 -11.28 -17.54
N PRO A 70 9.89 -10.83 -18.55
CA PRO A 70 8.45 -10.91 -18.51
C PRO A 70 7.97 -12.38 -18.57
N ALA A 71 6.99 -12.70 -17.73
CA ALA A 71 6.29 -13.99 -17.76
C ALA A 71 4.95 -13.84 -18.48
N TRP A 72 4.74 -14.63 -19.53
CA TRP A 72 3.54 -14.56 -20.39
C TRP A 72 2.57 -15.73 -20.18
N GLY A 73 2.96 -16.76 -19.44
CA GLY A 73 2.09 -17.86 -19.07
C GLY A 73 1.20 -17.54 -17.87
N VAL A 74 0.53 -18.57 -17.35
CA VAL A 74 -0.36 -18.46 -16.19
C VAL A 74 0.36 -18.00 -14.92
N GLU A 75 1.66 -18.31 -14.82
CA GLU A 75 2.54 -17.87 -13.74
C GLU A 75 2.71 -16.34 -13.68
N GLY A 76 2.44 -15.62 -14.77
CA GLY A 76 2.44 -14.15 -14.77
C GLY A 76 1.31 -13.53 -13.94
N PHE A 77 0.31 -14.32 -13.54
CA PHE A 77 -0.78 -13.88 -12.65
C PHE A 77 -0.54 -14.23 -11.17
N ASP A 78 0.54 -14.97 -10.86
CA ASP A 78 0.93 -15.22 -9.48
C ASP A 78 1.53 -13.93 -8.88
N PRO A 79 0.94 -13.37 -7.79
CA PRO A 79 1.43 -12.13 -7.18
C PRO A 79 2.85 -12.22 -6.62
N PHE A 80 3.41 -13.43 -6.47
CA PHE A 80 4.78 -13.67 -6.00
C PHE A 80 5.79 -13.93 -7.13
N VAL A 81 5.35 -13.93 -8.40
CA VAL A 81 6.23 -14.07 -9.57
C VAL A 81 6.49 -12.69 -10.19
N PRO A 82 7.71 -12.12 -10.04
CA PRO A 82 7.99 -10.75 -10.50
C PRO A 82 7.88 -10.58 -12.02
N GLY A 83 8.00 -11.65 -12.79
CA GLY A 83 7.84 -11.62 -14.25
C GLY A 83 6.46 -11.14 -14.70
N GLY A 84 5.44 -11.34 -13.87
CA GLY A 84 4.07 -10.84 -14.12
C GLY A 84 3.98 -9.31 -14.12
N ILE A 85 4.79 -8.63 -13.30
CA ILE A 85 4.83 -7.16 -13.24
C ILE A 85 5.29 -6.61 -14.59
N ALA A 86 6.36 -7.16 -15.15
CA ALA A 86 6.92 -6.71 -16.42
C ALA A 86 5.94 -6.95 -17.59
N SER A 87 5.35 -8.15 -17.70
CA SER A 87 4.38 -8.45 -18.75
C SER A 87 3.10 -7.61 -18.63
N HIS A 88 2.61 -7.37 -17.40
CA HIS A 88 1.47 -6.49 -17.13
C HIS A 88 1.71 -5.07 -17.66
N HIS A 89 2.87 -4.46 -17.34
CA HIS A 89 3.19 -3.10 -17.81
C HIS A 89 3.27 -3.01 -19.33
N ILE A 90 3.86 -4.01 -19.99
CA ILE A 90 3.96 -4.04 -21.46
C ILE A 90 2.56 -4.15 -22.09
N ALA A 91 1.73 -5.07 -21.57
CA ALA A 91 0.40 -5.33 -22.09
C ALA A 91 -0.55 -4.14 -21.88
N VAL A 92 -0.65 -3.65 -20.63
CA VAL A 92 -1.52 -2.51 -20.29
C VAL A 92 -1.02 -1.21 -20.93
N GLY A 93 0.30 -1.02 -21.05
CA GLY A 93 0.87 0.14 -21.74
C GLY A 93 0.48 0.17 -23.22
N THR A 94 0.58 -0.98 -23.89
CA THR A 94 0.18 -1.12 -25.30
C THR A 94 -1.33 -0.89 -25.47
N LEU A 95 -2.15 -1.51 -24.61
CA LEU A 95 -3.59 -1.34 -24.63
C LEU A 95 -4.02 0.11 -24.35
N GLY A 96 -3.35 0.78 -23.42
CA GLY A 96 -3.61 2.18 -23.08
C GLY A 96 -3.37 3.13 -24.25
N ILE A 97 -2.32 2.91 -25.05
CA ILE A 97 -2.07 3.67 -26.28
C ILE A 97 -3.19 3.46 -27.30
N LEU A 98 -3.59 2.20 -27.53
CA LEU A 98 -4.66 1.87 -28.47
C LEU A 98 -6.01 2.46 -28.03
N ALA A 99 -6.34 2.34 -26.74
CA ALA A 99 -7.55 2.93 -26.16
C ALA A 99 -7.53 4.47 -26.24
N GLY A 100 -6.37 5.10 -26.00
CA GLY A 100 -6.20 6.54 -26.15
C GLY A 100 -6.42 7.01 -27.59
N LEU A 101 -5.85 6.32 -28.58
CA LEU A 101 -6.08 6.61 -30.00
C LEU A 101 -7.56 6.44 -30.38
N PHE A 102 -8.21 5.40 -29.86
CA PHE A 102 -9.65 5.19 -30.06
C PHE A 102 -10.46 6.36 -29.50
N HIS A 103 -10.23 6.77 -28.25
CA HIS A 103 -10.94 7.87 -27.61
C HIS A 103 -10.65 9.24 -28.25
N PHE A 104 -9.50 9.42 -28.90
CA PHE A 104 -9.22 10.60 -29.72
C PHE A 104 -9.96 10.59 -31.06
N SER A 105 -10.19 9.40 -31.63
CA SER A 105 -10.76 9.24 -32.97
C SER A 105 -12.29 9.14 -32.98
N VAL A 106 -12.90 8.71 -31.87
CA VAL A 106 -14.33 8.36 -31.80
C VAL A 106 -15.05 9.22 -30.78
N HIS A 107 -16.13 9.88 -31.22
CA HIS A 107 -17.01 10.63 -30.34
C HIS A 107 -17.94 9.70 -29.54
N PRO A 108 -18.31 10.06 -28.31
CA PRO A 108 -19.25 9.27 -27.52
C PRO A 108 -20.63 9.21 -28.20
N THR A 109 -21.29 8.07 -28.09
CA THR A 109 -22.65 7.91 -28.61
C THR A 109 -23.63 8.80 -27.83
N GLN A 110 -24.68 9.30 -28.50
CA GLN A 110 -25.64 10.21 -27.88
C GLN A 110 -26.30 9.63 -26.61
N ARG A 111 -26.54 8.32 -26.59
CA ARG A 111 -27.12 7.62 -25.42
C ARG A 111 -26.17 7.66 -24.22
N LEU A 112 -24.88 7.38 -24.43
CA LEU A 112 -23.87 7.44 -23.38
C LEU A 112 -23.64 8.88 -22.90
N TYR A 113 -23.56 9.83 -23.85
CA TYR A 113 -23.34 11.24 -23.52
C TYR A 113 -24.43 11.78 -22.60
N LYS A 114 -25.70 11.48 -22.90
CA LYS A 114 -26.85 11.87 -22.07
C LYS A 114 -26.92 11.05 -20.78
N GLY A 115 -26.80 9.72 -20.88
CA GLY A 115 -26.98 8.81 -19.75
C GLY A 115 -25.93 8.97 -18.64
N LEU A 116 -24.71 9.34 -18.99
CA LEU A 116 -23.61 9.58 -18.04
C LEU A 116 -23.37 11.07 -17.79
N CYS A 117 -24.25 11.96 -18.25
CA CYS A 117 -24.10 13.41 -18.06
C CYS A 117 -22.72 13.95 -18.48
N MET A 118 -22.15 13.48 -19.61
CA MET A 118 -20.76 13.74 -20.02
C MET A 118 -20.42 15.23 -20.24
N GLY A 119 -21.42 16.12 -20.31
CA GLY A 119 -21.20 17.58 -20.33
C GLY A 119 -20.93 18.20 -18.96
N ASN A 120 -21.05 17.45 -17.86
CA ASN A 120 -20.78 17.91 -16.49
C ASN A 120 -19.44 17.36 -16.00
N ILE A 121 -18.49 18.22 -15.62
CA ILE A 121 -17.18 17.81 -15.12
C ILE A 121 -17.26 16.99 -13.82
N GLU A 122 -18.31 17.17 -13.02
CA GLU A 122 -18.52 16.42 -11.78
C GLU A 122 -18.69 14.91 -12.04
N THR A 123 -19.12 14.51 -13.26
CA THR A 123 -19.15 13.08 -13.63
C THR A 123 -17.76 12.48 -13.73
N VAL A 124 -16.78 13.25 -14.21
CA VAL A 124 -15.38 12.83 -14.31
C VAL A 124 -14.76 12.78 -12.92
N LEU A 125 -15.12 13.73 -12.05
CA LEU A 125 -14.70 13.70 -10.65
C LEU A 125 -15.22 12.43 -9.95
N SER A 126 -16.51 12.12 -10.07
CA SER A 126 -17.11 10.92 -9.47
C SER A 126 -16.47 9.63 -9.99
N SER A 127 -16.29 9.46 -11.31
CA SER A 127 -15.70 8.25 -11.87
C SER A 127 -14.20 8.12 -11.57
N SER A 128 -13.47 9.24 -11.48
CA SER A 128 -12.05 9.23 -11.10
C SER A 128 -11.87 8.87 -9.63
N ILE A 129 -12.70 9.39 -8.73
CA ILE A 129 -12.71 8.98 -7.32
C ILE A 129 -13.01 7.48 -7.20
N ALA A 130 -13.90 6.95 -8.05
CA ALA A 130 -14.14 5.51 -8.13
C ALA A 130 -12.87 4.70 -8.44
N ALA A 131 -12.12 5.11 -9.48
CA ALA A 131 -10.87 4.44 -9.84
C ALA A 131 -9.78 4.56 -8.75
N VAL A 132 -9.72 5.72 -8.07
CA VAL A 132 -8.76 5.96 -6.98
C VAL A 132 -9.07 5.12 -5.75
N PHE A 133 -10.33 5.00 -5.33
CA PHE A 133 -10.66 4.14 -4.19
C PHE A 133 -10.30 2.68 -4.48
N PHE A 134 -10.59 2.22 -5.71
CA PHE A 134 -10.31 0.83 -6.10
C PHE A 134 -8.80 0.55 -6.02
N THR A 135 -7.99 1.46 -6.56
CA THR A 135 -6.53 1.36 -6.49
C THR A 135 -6.03 1.40 -5.05
N ALA A 136 -6.55 2.31 -4.22
CA ALA A 136 -6.18 2.44 -2.80
C ALA A 136 -6.49 1.16 -2.00
N PHE A 137 -7.60 0.49 -2.31
CA PHE A 137 -7.96 -0.78 -1.68
C PHE A 137 -7.00 -1.91 -2.09
N VAL A 138 -6.72 -2.05 -3.39
CA VAL A 138 -5.79 -3.07 -3.91
C VAL A 138 -4.38 -2.91 -3.31
N VAL A 139 -3.86 -1.69 -3.18
CA VAL A 139 -2.52 -1.48 -2.58
C VAL A 139 -2.52 -1.72 -1.07
N ALA A 140 -3.62 -1.44 -0.36
CA ALA A 140 -3.73 -1.75 1.06
C ALA A 140 -3.73 -3.28 1.28
N GLU A 141 -4.48 -4.02 0.47
CA GLU A 141 -4.56 -5.48 0.56
C GLU A 141 -3.22 -6.15 0.24
N THR A 142 -2.59 -5.78 -0.87
CA THR A 142 -1.29 -6.36 -1.26
C THR A 142 -0.18 -6.06 -0.25
N MET A 143 -0.27 -4.93 0.47
CA MET A 143 0.66 -4.60 1.56
C MET A 143 0.43 -5.47 2.80
N TRP A 144 -0.83 -5.81 3.10
CA TRP A 144 -1.22 -6.62 4.25
C TRP A 144 -0.97 -8.12 4.06
N ALA A 145 -1.18 -8.64 2.84
CA ALA A 145 -1.29 -10.08 2.56
C ALA A 145 0.02 -10.89 2.61
N ASP A 146 1.15 -10.32 3.02
CA ASP A 146 2.42 -11.05 3.16
C ASP A 146 2.70 -11.33 4.65
N VAL A 147 2.67 -12.62 5.01
CA VAL A 147 2.90 -13.26 6.33
C VAL A 147 1.64 -13.70 7.10
N HIS A 148 1.29 -14.98 6.94
CA HIS A 148 0.43 -15.70 7.89
C HIS A 148 1.21 -16.04 9.17
N PHE A 149 0.90 -15.37 10.28
CA PHE A 149 1.29 -15.82 11.61
C PHE A 149 0.23 -16.77 12.18
N ARG A 150 0.62 -17.99 12.54
CA ARG A 150 -0.25 -18.97 13.20
C ARG A 150 0.22 -19.11 14.65
N ARG A 151 -0.59 -18.64 15.61
CA ARG A 151 -0.29 -18.77 17.05
C ARG A 151 -0.91 -20.05 17.59
N ALA A 152 -0.14 -20.85 18.32
CA ALA A 152 -0.62 -22.02 19.06
C ALA A 152 -0.70 -21.67 20.55
N GLU A 153 -1.83 -22.03 21.18
CA GLU A 153 -2.05 -21.90 22.63
C GLU A 153 -1.46 -23.11 23.37
N LEU A 154 -0.97 -22.89 24.60
CA LEU A 154 -0.49 -23.96 25.48
C LEU A 154 -1.12 -23.82 26.87
N LYS A 155 -1.80 -24.87 27.31
CA LYS A 155 -2.26 -25.09 28.69
C LYS A 155 -1.29 -26.08 29.32
N TYR A 156 -0.44 -25.67 30.27
CA TYR A 156 0.13 -26.42 31.42
C TYR A 156 1.19 -25.53 32.11
N SER A 157 1.30 -25.57 33.45
CA SER A 157 2.23 -24.72 34.22
C SER A 157 3.58 -25.42 34.49
N VAL A 158 4.66 -24.63 34.43
CA VAL A 158 6.08 -25.09 34.41
C VAL A 158 6.57 -25.64 35.75
N GLU A 159 5.87 -25.38 36.85
CA GLU A 159 6.34 -25.67 38.22
C GLU A 159 6.09 -27.11 38.68
N GLN A 160 5.22 -27.86 37.99
CA GLN A 160 4.84 -29.22 38.38
C GLN A 160 5.67 -30.31 37.66
N VAL A 161 6.46 -29.94 36.65
CA VAL A 161 7.06 -30.89 35.68
C VAL A 161 8.59 -30.97 35.75
N GLY A 162 9.29 -30.06 36.43
CA GLY A 162 10.75 -30.11 36.53
C GLY A 162 11.44 -29.90 35.17
N VAL A 163 11.02 -28.88 34.43
CA VAL A 163 11.54 -28.56 33.10
C VAL A 163 12.97 -28.00 33.22
N THR A 164 13.84 -28.26 32.25
CA THR A 164 15.15 -27.60 32.05
C THR A 164 15.18 -26.90 30.69
N ILE A 165 15.99 -25.86 30.53
CA ILE A 165 16.19 -25.17 29.24
C ILE A 165 17.62 -25.40 28.80
N GLU A 166 17.80 -25.88 27.58
CA GLU A 166 19.10 -25.99 26.90
C GLU A 166 19.03 -25.15 25.62
N PHE A 167 20.06 -24.33 25.38
CA PHE A 167 20.15 -23.47 24.22
C PHE A 167 21.05 -24.10 23.14
N HIS A 168 20.59 -24.08 21.89
CA HIS A 168 21.36 -24.53 20.73
C HIS A 168 21.47 -23.40 19.70
N GLY A 169 22.70 -23.10 19.26
CA GLY A 169 22.99 -21.99 18.35
C GLY A 169 23.01 -20.61 19.03
N GLY A 170 23.48 -19.60 18.30
CA GLY A 170 23.62 -18.24 18.81
C GLY A 170 24.64 -18.08 19.94
N GLU A 171 24.50 -17.01 20.70
CA GLU A 171 25.44 -16.65 21.77
C GLU A 171 25.40 -17.60 22.97
N LEU A 172 24.23 -18.18 23.29
CA LEU A 172 24.04 -19.07 24.45
C LEU A 172 24.22 -20.56 24.12
N ASN A 173 24.87 -20.90 23.00
CA ASN A 173 24.98 -22.28 22.53
C ASN A 173 25.63 -23.22 23.57
N GLY A 174 24.96 -24.33 23.89
CA GLY A 174 25.43 -25.35 24.83
C GLY A 174 25.24 -24.99 26.31
N VAL A 175 24.57 -23.87 26.61
CA VAL A 175 24.26 -23.48 27.99
C VAL A 175 22.93 -24.09 28.42
N SER A 176 22.90 -24.70 29.60
CA SER A 176 21.68 -25.21 30.23
C SER A 176 21.41 -24.50 31.57
N TYR A 177 20.14 -24.19 31.81
CA TYR A 177 19.67 -23.61 33.06
C TYR A 177 18.61 -24.49 33.69
N SER A 178 18.74 -24.70 35.00
CA SER A 178 17.80 -25.44 35.86
C SER A 178 17.20 -24.57 36.97
N ASP A 179 17.65 -23.32 37.12
CA ASP A 179 17.16 -22.43 38.17
C ASP A 179 15.78 -21.86 37.81
N PRO A 180 14.78 -21.93 38.72
CA PRO A 180 13.41 -21.53 38.39
C PRO A 180 13.23 -20.07 37.97
N ALA A 181 14.10 -19.15 38.43
CA ALA A 181 13.97 -17.72 38.15
C ALA A 181 14.40 -17.37 36.71
N THR A 182 15.57 -17.84 36.29
CA THR A 182 16.09 -17.67 34.93
C THR A 182 15.26 -18.47 33.95
N MET A 183 14.81 -19.67 34.35
CA MET A 183 13.88 -20.44 33.55
C MET A 183 12.57 -19.71 33.26
N LYS A 184 11.91 -19.12 34.26
CA LYS A 184 10.69 -18.33 34.00
C LYS A 184 10.96 -17.08 33.17
N LYS A 185 12.16 -16.50 33.25
CA LYS A 185 12.57 -15.36 32.41
C LYS A 185 12.69 -15.79 30.95
N TYR A 186 13.36 -16.90 30.66
CA TYR A 186 13.57 -17.40 29.31
C TYR A 186 12.43 -18.27 28.78
N ALA A 187 11.50 -18.76 29.60
CA ALA A 187 10.30 -19.47 29.14
C ALA A 187 9.20 -18.50 28.65
N ARG A 188 9.20 -17.26 29.15
CA ARG A 188 8.24 -16.22 28.73
C ARG A 188 8.60 -15.56 27.39
N ARG A 189 9.88 -15.53 27.03
CA ARG A 189 10.37 -14.89 25.80
C ARG A 189 10.04 -15.67 24.50
N PRO A 190 10.13 -17.02 24.46
CA PRO A 190 9.77 -17.85 23.32
C PRO A 190 8.30 -17.74 22.90
N GLN A 191 7.42 -17.28 23.78
CA GLN A 191 6.01 -17.00 23.44
C GLN A 191 5.88 -15.92 22.35
N LEU A 192 6.94 -15.15 22.11
CA LEU A 192 7.05 -14.11 21.10
C LEU A 192 7.91 -14.53 19.90
N GLY A 193 8.45 -15.76 19.89
CA GLY A 193 9.35 -16.27 18.85
C GLY A 193 10.80 -16.42 19.33
N GLU A 194 11.76 -16.24 18.42
CA GLU A 194 13.19 -16.32 18.72
C GLU A 194 13.64 -15.25 19.71
N ILE A 195 14.65 -15.57 20.52
CA ILE A 195 15.15 -14.67 21.57
C ILE A 195 16.36 -13.91 21.03
N PHE A 196 16.29 -12.58 21.10
CA PHE A 196 17.39 -11.68 20.77
C PHE A 196 17.83 -10.87 21.99
N GLU A 197 19.09 -10.46 21.99
CA GLU A 197 19.58 -9.39 22.85
C GLU A 197 19.25 -8.04 22.20
N LEU A 198 18.70 -7.11 23.00
CA LEU A 198 18.27 -5.80 22.51
C LEU A 198 18.92 -4.70 23.36
N ASP A 199 19.59 -3.77 22.71
CA ASP A 199 20.06 -2.55 23.36
C ASP A 199 18.89 -1.58 23.57
N SER A 200 18.46 -1.47 24.83
CA SER A 200 17.41 -0.53 25.25
C SER A 200 17.93 0.86 25.62
N ALA A 201 19.23 1.03 25.82
CA ALA A 201 19.81 2.23 26.40
C ALA A 201 19.94 3.36 25.37
N THR A 202 20.39 3.04 24.16
CA THR A 202 20.70 4.04 23.13
C THR A 202 19.50 4.92 22.77
N LEU A 203 18.34 4.31 22.52
CA LEU A 203 17.11 5.02 22.13
C LEU A 203 16.08 5.14 23.27
N LYS A 204 16.44 4.72 24.49
CA LYS A 204 15.56 4.73 25.68
C LYS A 204 14.20 4.05 25.41
N PHE A 205 14.25 2.83 24.87
CA PHE A 205 13.03 2.08 24.56
C PHE A 205 12.21 1.78 25.83
N ASP A 206 10.89 1.93 25.73
CA ASP A 206 9.93 1.75 26.83
C ASP A 206 9.45 0.30 27.03
N GLY A 207 9.87 -0.62 26.14
CA GLY A 207 9.51 -2.03 26.16
C GLY A 207 8.12 -2.34 25.57
N VAL A 208 7.49 -1.39 24.86
CA VAL A 208 6.18 -1.58 24.21
C VAL A 208 6.34 -1.73 22.70
N PHE A 209 5.62 -2.69 22.10
CA PHE A 209 5.65 -2.91 20.65
C PHE A 209 5.16 -1.70 19.84
N ARG A 210 5.67 -1.59 18.62
CA ARG A 210 5.26 -0.59 17.62
C ARG A 210 4.87 -1.30 16.32
N SER A 211 3.98 -0.69 15.56
CA SER A 211 3.63 -1.15 14.21
C SER A 211 4.73 -0.82 13.21
N SER A 212 4.83 -1.61 12.15
CA SER A 212 5.77 -1.39 11.05
C SER A 212 5.21 -0.39 10.02
N PRO A 213 6.04 0.14 9.11
CA PRO A 213 5.57 0.95 7.97
C PRO A 213 4.50 0.24 7.13
N ARG A 214 4.56 -1.08 7.01
CA ARG A 214 3.52 -1.91 6.37
C ARG A 214 2.15 -1.73 7.05
N GLY A 215 2.12 -1.75 8.38
CA GLY A 215 0.89 -1.53 9.15
C GLY A 215 0.35 -0.11 8.96
N TRP A 216 1.22 0.89 9.04
CA TRP A 216 0.82 2.30 8.81
C TRP A 216 0.33 2.55 7.38
N PHE A 217 1.02 1.99 6.38
CA PHE A 217 0.62 2.10 4.97
C PHE A 217 -0.77 1.49 4.75
N THR A 218 -0.98 0.26 5.23
CA THR A 218 -2.25 -0.46 5.11
C THR A 218 -3.38 0.32 5.76
N PHE A 219 -3.20 0.76 7.01
CA PHE A 219 -4.20 1.52 7.75
C PHE A 219 -4.56 2.84 7.04
N GLY A 220 -3.56 3.59 6.60
CA GLY A 220 -3.77 4.86 5.89
C GLY A 220 -4.56 4.66 4.59
N HIS A 221 -4.11 3.74 3.73
CA HIS A 221 -4.76 3.51 2.43
C HIS A 221 -6.16 2.91 2.56
N ALA A 222 -6.38 1.98 3.49
CA ALA A 222 -7.72 1.45 3.76
C ALA A 222 -8.68 2.53 4.25
N SER A 223 -8.22 3.43 5.13
CA SER A 223 -9.01 4.55 5.64
C SER A 223 -9.35 5.56 4.53
N PHE A 224 -8.37 5.95 3.71
CA PHE A 224 -8.61 6.86 2.59
C PHE A 224 -9.48 6.24 1.49
N ALA A 225 -9.36 4.94 1.21
CA ALA A 225 -10.23 4.25 0.27
C ALA A 225 -11.70 4.35 0.69
N LEU A 226 -11.99 4.18 1.99
CA LEU A 226 -13.35 4.33 2.51
C LEU A 226 -13.87 5.76 2.38
N LEU A 227 -13.03 6.76 2.65
CA LEU A 227 -13.41 8.17 2.45
C LEU A 227 -13.68 8.49 0.97
N PHE A 228 -12.85 8.00 0.06
CA PHE A 228 -13.05 8.16 -1.38
C PHE A 228 -14.32 7.44 -1.86
N PHE A 229 -14.67 6.30 -1.29
CA PHE A 229 -15.96 5.65 -1.58
C PHE A 229 -17.14 6.59 -1.31
N PHE A 230 -17.19 7.25 -0.14
CA PHE A 230 -18.24 8.23 0.13
C PHE A 230 -18.17 9.43 -0.81
N GLY A 231 -16.97 9.91 -1.17
CA GLY A 231 -16.78 10.96 -2.17
C GLY A 231 -17.35 10.59 -3.54
N HIS A 232 -17.14 9.34 -3.98
CA HIS A 232 -17.69 8.83 -5.23
C HIS A 232 -19.23 8.85 -5.22
N ILE A 233 -19.85 8.30 -4.16
CA ILE A 233 -21.31 8.26 -4.00
C ILE A 233 -21.89 9.69 -3.96
N TRP A 234 -21.25 10.58 -3.20
CA TRP A 234 -21.66 11.99 -3.09
C TRP A 234 -21.65 12.71 -4.44
N HIS A 235 -20.52 12.69 -5.14
CA HIS A 235 -20.39 13.36 -6.44
C HIS A 235 -21.21 12.68 -7.53
N GLY A 236 -21.39 11.36 -7.45
CA GLY A 236 -22.26 10.61 -8.35
C GLY A 236 -23.72 11.04 -8.22
N ALA A 237 -24.22 11.11 -6.98
CA ALA A 237 -25.57 11.61 -6.70
C ALA A 237 -25.76 13.06 -7.17
N ARG A 238 -24.82 13.95 -6.88
CA ARG A 238 -24.86 15.35 -7.34
C ARG A 238 -24.83 15.51 -8.87
N THR A 239 -24.13 14.61 -9.55
CA THR A 239 -24.08 14.61 -11.02
C THR A 239 -25.42 14.22 -11.62
N LEU A 240 -26.03 13.16 -11.10
CA LEU A 240 -27.28 12.59 -11.65
C LEU A 240 -28.52 13.40 -11.24
N PHE A 241 -28.58 13.88 -10.00
CA PHE A 241 -29.72 14.61 -9.43
C PHE A 241 -29.45 16.13 -9.35
N ARG A 242 -28.75 16.66 -10.36
CA ARG A 242 -28.35 18.08 -10.38
C ARG A 242 -29.55 19.02 -10.48
N ASP A 243 -30.57 18.62 -11.21
CA ASP A 243 -31.81 19.35 -11.45
C ASP A 243 -32.61 19.58 -10.16
N VAL A 244 -32.63 18.60 -9.26
CA VAL A 244 -33.35 18.68 -7.97
C VAL A 244 -32.46 19.06 -6.78
N PHE A 245 -31.20 19.45 -7.03
CA PHE A 245 -30.23 19.73 -5.95
C PHE A 245 -30.68 20.89 -5.03
N ALA A 246 -31.41 21.87 -5.58
CA ALA A 246 -31.92 23.03 -4.84
C ALA A 246 -33.36 22.83 -4.29
N GLY A 247 -33.96 21.66 -4.48
CA GLY A 247 -35.35 21.36 -4.15
C GLY A 247 -36.08 20.67 -5.30
N ILE A 248 -37.21 20.03 -4.97
CA ILE A 248 -38.11 19.41 -5.95
C ILE A 248 -39.07 20.46 -6.53
N ASP A 249 -39.69 20.13 -7.67
CA ASP A 249 -40.79 20.90 -8.23
C ASP A 249 -41.95 21.00 -7.21
N PRO A 250 -42.41 22.20 -6.83
CA PRO A 250 -43.53 22.36 -5.92
C PRO A 250 -44.85 21.76 -6.44
N ASP A 251 -44.99 21.55 -7.76
CA ASP A 251 -46.24 21.08 -8.39
C ASP A 251 -46.22 19.56 -8.74
N LEU A 252 -45.44 18.74 -8.02
CA LEU A 252 -45.18 17.32 -8.34
C LEU A 252 -46.33 16.34 -7.98
N ASP A 253 -47.36 16.79 -7.28
CA ASP A 253 -48.32 15.93 -6.54
C ASP A 253 -48.97 14.81 -7.38
N ALA A 254 -49.41 15.09 -8.60
CA ALA A 254 -50.11 14.10 -9.43
C ALA A 254 -49.21 12.93 -9.87
N GLN A 255 -47.88 13.11 -9.93
CA GLN A 255 -46.93 12.10 -10.43
C GLN A 255 -46.58 11.02 -9.40
N VAL A 256 -46.86 11.28 -8.12
CA VAL A 256 -46.52 10.37 -7.00
C VAL A 256 -47.72 9.57 -6.51
N GLU A 257 -48.91 9.81 -7.06
CA GLU A 257 -50.12 9.05 -6.71
C GLU A 257 -50.04 7.58 -7.16
N PHE A 258 -50.43 6.68 -6.26
CA PHE A 258 -50.43 5.25 -6.53
C PHE A 258 -51.39 4.91 -7.67
N GLY A 259 -50.86 4.30 -8.73
CA GLY A 259 -51.65 3.79 -9.85
C GLY A 259 -52.15 4.83 -10.85
N ALA A 260 -51.71 6.10 -10.76
CA ALA A 260 -52.09 7.14 -11.71
C ALA A 260 -51.52 6.93 -13.14
N PHE A 261 -50.38 6.22 -13.25
CA PHE A 261 -49.69 5.95 -14.52
C PHE A 261 -49.39 4.46 -14.68
N GLN A 262 -49.26 3.99 -15.94
CA GLN A 262 -48.79 2.64 -16.25
C GLN A 262 -47.28 2.51 -15.99
N LYS A 263 -46.51 3.60 -16.11
CA LYS A 263 -45.08 3.66 -15.86
C LYS A 263 -44.74 4.86 -14.97
N LEU A 264 -43.98 4.62 -13.90
CA LEU A 264 -43.60 5.66 -12.93
C LEU A 264 -42.69 6.71 -13.59
N GLY A 265 -42.95 8.00 -13.30
CA GLY A 265 -42.19 9.12 -13.85
C GLY A 265 -42.41 9.41 -15.33
N ASP A 266 -43.46 8.83 -15.95
CA ASP A 266 -43.75 9.01 -17.38
C ASP A 266 -45.20 9.51 -17.60
N PRO A 267 -45.40 10.83 -17.76
CA PRO A 267 -46.73 11.43 -17.87
C PRO A 267 -47.48 11.00 -19.14
N THR A 268 -46.80 10.43 -20.12
CA THR A 268 -47.43 9.94 -21.37
C THR A 268 -48.19 8.63 -21.17
N THR A 269 -48.07 8.01 -19.99
CA THR A 269 -48.63 6.69 -19.69
C THR A 269 -49.79 6.73 -18.69
N LYS A 270 -50.54 7.84 -18.65
CA LYS A 270 -51.68 8.00 -17.72
C LYS A 270 -52.74 6.91 -17.94
N ARG A 271 -53.26 6.36 -16.84
CA ARG A 271 -54.36 5.39 -16.87
C ARG A 271 -55.72 6.06 -17.09
#